data_AF-A0A1I3DZV6-F1
#
_entry.id   AF-A0A1I3DZV6-F1
#
_cell.length_a   1.000
_cell.length_b   1.000
_cell.length_c   1.000
_cell.angle_alpha   90.00
_cell.angle_beta   90.00
_cell.angle_gamma   90.00
#
_symmetry.space_group_name_H-M   'P 1'
#
loop_
_entity.id
_entity.type
_entity.pdbx_description
1 polymer ?
#
loop_
_entity_poly.entity_id
_entity_poly.type
_entity_poly.pdbx_seq_one_letter_code
_entity_poly.pdbx_strand_id
1 'polypeptide(L)'
;MVGFSNIRNSRRPYAGQIDKGADFFVVDCVLYCSHDFRTWTWPFFPKHIIKIMKREIFKFPEAMKALAEWENLLPEDHVPRFIACNLGGLDDKPDITVDGVVNYTEYVDCRLRGTCRFEGKLCRALKVEHGVISGAEMAVLKLSNKPIKIIADELNISQETVKSHLKSIKDKTGLPDKTEVAIFAYKKALITQ
;
A
#
# COMPACT_ATOMS: atom_id res chain seq x y z
N MET A 1 -30.62 -28.64 6.65
CA MET A 1 -29.58 -27.71 6.17
C MET A 1 -30.23 -26.34 6.03
N VAL A 2 -29.85 -25.38 6.86
CA VAL A 2 -30.31 -23.99 6.70
C VAL A 2 -29.52 -23.41 5.53
N GLY A 3 -30.20 -23.04 4.46
CA GLY A 3 -29.56 -22.48 3.26
C GLY A 3 -29.10 -21.05 3.53
N PHE A 4 -27.79 -20.79 3.40
CA PHE A 4 -27.20 -19.45 3.50
C PHE A 4 -27.39 -18.61 2.23
N SER A 5 -28.28 -19.00 1.33
CA SER A 5 -28.48 -18.42 -0.01
C SER A 5 -28.92 -16.94 -0.01
N ASN A 6 -29.41 -16.42 1.12
CA ASN A 6 -29.85 -15.02 1.27
C ASN A 6 -28.81 -14.11 1.95
N ILE A 7 -27.65 -14.63 2.36
CA ILE A 7 -26.61 -13.83 3.02
C ILE A 7 -25.66 -13.29 1.95
N ARG A 8 -25.80 -12.00 1.61
CA ARG A 8 -24.78 -11.28 0.84
C ARG A 8 -23.70 -10.80 1.81
N ASN A 9 -22.52 -11.43 1.77
CA ASN A 9 -21.37 -10.90 2.49
C ASN A 9 -20.84 -9.66 1.75
N SER A 10 -20.82 -8.51 2.42
CA SER A 10 -20.39 -7.24 1.82
C SER A 10 -18.87 -7.10 1.71
N ARG A 11 -18.11 -7.95 2.40
CA ARG A 11 -16.64 -7.99 2.33
C ARG A 11 -16.16 -9.36 1.93
N ARG A 12 -15.34 -9.41 0.88
CA ARG A 12 -14.66 -10.64 0.48
C ARG A 12 -13.58 -10.96 1.52
N PRO A 13 -13.44 -12.22 1.96
CA PRO A 13 -12.29 -12.62 2.75
C PRO A 13 -11.00 -12.36 1.95
N TYR A 14 -9.95 -11.95 2.65
CA TYR A 14 -8.63 -11.82 2.06
C TYR A 14 -8.04 -13.21 1.77
N ALA A 15 -7.07 -13.27 0.88
CA ALA A 15 -6.47 -14.51 0.41
C ALA A 15 -5.86 -15.32 1.55
N GLY A 16 -5.89 -16.65 1.41
CA GLY A 16 -5.40 -17.55 2.44
C GLY A 16 -6.36 -17.77 3.62
N GLN A 17 -7.46 -17.01 3.77
CA GLN A 17 -8.46 -17.32 4.80
C GLN A 17 -9.32 -18.53 4.45
N ILE A 18 -9.65 -18.66 3.16
CA ILE A 18 -10.55 -19.70 2.64
C ILE A 18 -9.99 -20.41 1.38
N ASP A 19 -8.78 -20.07 0.97
CA ASP A 19 -8.13 -20.58 -0.23
C ASP A 19 -6.61 -20.74 -0.04
N LYS A 20 -5.92 -21.10 -1.12
CA LYS A 20 -4.46 -21.28 -1.16
C LYS A 20 -3.73 -20.08 -1.76
N GLY A 21 -4.41 -18.95 -1.94
CA GLY A 21 -3.73 -17.69 -2.23
C GLY A 21 -2.91 -17.22 -1.03
N ALA A 22 -2.25 -16.08 -1.17
CA ALA A 22 -1.60 -15.44 -0.04
C ALA A 22 -1.82 -13.93 -0.05
N ASP A 23 -2.01 -13.38 1.15
CA ASP A 23 -1.97 -11.94 1.42
C ASP A 23 -0.97 -11.64 2.53
N PHE A 24 -0.27 -10.53 2.39
CA PHE A 24 0.66 -10.00 3.35
C PHE A 24 0.07 -8.77 4.02
N PHE A 25 0.41 -8.57 5.28
CA PHE A 25 -0.01 -7.37 6.00
C PHE A 25 0.92 -7.08 7.17
N VAL A 26 1.05 -5.80 7.50
CA VAL A 26 1.85 -5.35 8.64
C VAL A 26 0.94 -4.84 9.74
N VAL A 27 1.05 -5.43 10.93
CA VAL A 27 0.36 -4.97 12.16
C VAL A 27 1.42 -4.84 13.24
N ASP A 28 1.48 -3.69 13.90
CA ASP A 28 2.42 -3.39 14.98
C ASP A 28 3.88 -3.71 14.64
N CYS A 29 4.29 -3.37 13.41
CA CYS A 29 5.63 -3.64 12.85
C CYS A 29 5.96 -5.13 12.62
N VAL A 30 5.00 -6.04 12.80
CA VAL A 30 5.15 -7.46 12.51
C VAL A 30 4.57 -7.77 11.14
N LEU A 31 5.32 -8.49 10.31
CA LEU A 31 4.91 -8.91 8.99
C LEU A 31 4.21 -10.28 9.07
N TYR A 32 2.96 -10.32 8.60
CA TYR A 32 2.12 -11.50 8.55
C TYR A 32 1.90 -11.96 7.11
N CYS A 33 1.60 -13.25 6.96
CA CYS A 33 1.15 -13.85 5.71
C CYS A 33 -0.06 -14.73 6.02
N SER A 34 -1.21 -14.41 5.43
CA SER A 34 -2.35 -15.32 5.39
C SER A 34 -2.20 -16.26 4.22
N HIS A 35 -2.23 -17.56 4.45
CA HIS A 35 -2.11 -18.58 3.43
C HIS A 35 -2.61 -19.93 3.93
N ASP A 36 -3.42 -20.61 3.12
CA ASP A 36 -3.89 -21.99 3.35
C ASP A 36 -4.54 -22.16 4.73
N PHE A 37 -5.57 -21.34 4.98
CA PHE A 37 -6.39 -21.31 6.19
C PHE A 37 -5.62 -20.96 7.47
N ARG A 38 -4.42 -20.38 7.35
CA ARG A 38 -3.53 -20.04 8.47
C ARG A 38 -2.91 -18.66 8.30
N THR A 39 -2.63 -18.01 9.42
CA THR A 39 -1.80 -16.80 9.47
C THR A 39 -0.42 -17.15 10.02
N TRP A 40 0.60 -16.79 9.26
CA TRP A 40 2.01 -17.00 9.54
C TRP A 40 2.65 -15.68 9.91
N THR A 41 3.67 -15.70 10.77
CA THR A 41 4.53 -14.56 11.07
C THR A 41 5.91 -14.77 10.46
N TRP A 42 6.56 -13.70 10.01
CA TRP A 42 7.96 -13.78 9.61
C TRP A 42 8.83 -14.20 10.82
N PRO A 43 9.84 -15.10 10.67
CA PRO A 43 10.35 -15.71 9.42
C PRO A 43 9.71 -17.06 9.04
N PHE A 44 8.61 -17.45 9.66
CA PHE A 44 7.99 -18.77 9.51
C PHE A 44 7.04 -18.89 8.32
N PHE A 45 7.18 -18.05 7.29
CA PHE A 45 6.33 -18.11 6.11
C PHE A 45 6.49 -19.45 5.36
N PRO A 46 5.44 -19.93 4.67
CA PRO A 46 5.54 -21.13 3.84
C PRO A 46 6.68 -21.02 2.82
N LYS A 47 7.52 -22.05 2.74
CA LYS A 47 8.74 -22.03 1.91
C LYS A 47 8.49 -21.69 0.44
N HIS A 48 7.37 -22.15 -0.12
CA HIS A 48 7.01 -21.90 -1.51
C HIS A 48 6.61 -20.42 -1.74
N ILE A 49 5.95 -19.77 -0.78
CA ILE A 49 5.64 -18.34 -0.80
C ILE A 49 6.94 -17.53 -0.78
N ILE A 50 7.89 -17.87 0.12
CA ILE A 50 9.22 -17.24 0.15
C ILE A 50 9.93 -17.42 -1.20
N LYS A 51 9.86 -18.61 -1.82
CA LYS A 51 10.47 -18.88 -3.13
C LYS A 51 9.83 -18.05 -4.27
N ILE A 52 8.52 -17.81 -4.23
CA ILE A 52 7.85 -16.92 -5.18
C ILE A 52 8.41 -15.51 -5.00
N MET A 53 8.38 -14.96 -3.78
CA MET A 53 8.84 -13.60 -3.52
C MET A 53 10.34 -13.39 -3.80
N LYS A 54 11.18 -14.39 -3.54
CA LYS A 54 12.59 -14.39 -3.92
C LYS A 54 12.79 -14.28 -5.42
N ARG A 55 11.93 -14.88 -6.25
CA ARG A 55 12.00 -14.71 -7.71
C ARG A 55 11.42 -13.36 -8.14
N GLU A 56 10.38 -12.91 -7.45
CA GLU A 56 9.68 -11.68 -7.81
C GLU A 56 10.55 -10.44 -7.63
N ILE A 57 11.34 -10.39 -6.56
CA ILE A 57 12.18 -9.23 -6.25
C ILE A 57 13.20 -8.92 -7.35
N PHE A 58 13.69 -9.93 -8.08
CA PHE A 58 14.64 -9.76 -9.18
C PHE A 58 14.03 -9.05 -10.39
N LYS A 59 12.70 -8.98 -10.49
CA LYS A 59 12.01 -8.21 -11.53
C LYS A 59 12.09 -6.69 -11.28
N PHE A 60 12.55 -6.27 -10.09
CA PHE A 60 12.62 -4.87 -9.68
C PHE A 60 14.07 -4.47 -9.31
N PRO A 61 14.94 -4.23 -10.31
CA PRO A 61 16.35 -3.89 -10.07
C PRO A 61 16.53 -2.62 -9.23
N GLU A 62 15.69 -1.60 -9.44
CA GLU A 62 15.71 -0.37 -8.63
C GLU A 62 15.35 -0.63 -7.15
N ALA A 63 14.38 -1.51 -6.90
CA ALA A 63 14.03 -1.91 -5.53
C ALA A 63 15.16 -2.70 -4.88
N MET A 64 15.81 -3.60 -5.62
CA MET A 64 16.98 -4.35 -5.14
C MET A 64 18.15 -3.43 -4.78
N LYS A 65 18.41 -2.43 -5.62
CA LYS A 65 19.43 -1.41 -5.35
C LYS A 65 19.08 -0.61 -4.09
N ALA A 66 17.83 -0.17 -3.96
CA ALA A 66 17.37 0.54 -2.77
C ALA A 66 17.49 -0.30 -1.48
N LEU A 67 17.25 -1.61 -1.54
CA LEU A 67 17.43 -2.52 -0.41
C LEU A 67 18.91 -2.68 -0.04
N ALA A 68 19.79 -2.85 -1.03
CA ALA A 68 21.23 -2.98 -0.80
C ALA A 68 21.87 -1.70 -0.24
N GLU A 69 21.31 -0.53 -0.57
CA GLU A 69 21.73 0.76 -0.03
C GLU A 69 21.13 1.07 1.35
N TRP A 70 20.22 0.23 1.87
CA TRP A 70 19.54 0.46 3.14
C TRP A 70 20.47 0.17 4.33
N GLU A 71 20.76 1.22 5.10
CA GLU A 71 21.62 1.14 6.28
C GLU A 71 21.10 0.12 7.31
N ASN A 72 21.96 -0.82 7.70
CA ASN A 72 21.65 -1.88 8.67
C ASN A 72 20.57 -2.88 8.22
N LEU A 73 20.28 -2.98 6.91
CA LEU A 73 19.44 -4.06 6.38
C LEU A 73 20.33 -5.21 5.91
N LEU A 74 20.13 -6.41 6.47
CA LEU A 74 20.87 -7.59 6.06
C LEU A 74 20.26 -8.20 4.78
N PRO A 75 21.06 -8.90 3.93
CA PRO A 75 20.55 -9.52 2.71
C PRO A 75 19.36 -10.47 2.92
N GLU A 76 19.32 -11.20 4.03
CA GLU A 76 18.20 -12.06 4.43
C GLU A 76 16.90 -11.28 4.69
N ASP A 77 16.99 -10.00 5.06
CA ASP A 77 15.86 -9.12 5.35
C ASP A 77 15.36 -8.36 4.10
N HIS A 78 16.03 -8.51 2.95
CA HIS A 78 15.60 -7.86 1.71
C HIS A 78 14.20 -8.30 1.27
N VAL A 79 13.92 -9.61 1.34
CA VAL A 79 12.61 -10.17 0.96
C VAL A 79 11.48 -9.70 1.88
N PRO A 80 11.55 -9.87 3.22
CA PRO A 80 10.48 -9.37 4.10
C PRO A 80 10.33 -7.85 4.04
N ARG A 81 11.43 -7.09 3.86
CA ARG A 81 11.35 -5.64 3.64
C ARG A 81 10.63 -5.29 2.35
N PHE A 82 10.95 -5.96 1.24
CA PHE A 82 10.29 -5.76 -0.03
C PHE A 82 8.79 -6.04 0.04
N ILE A 83 8.42 -7.16 0.68
CA ILE A 83 7.02 -7.54 0.92
C ILE A 83 6.33 -6.46 1.75
N ALA A 84 6.87 -6.07 2.90
CA ALA A 84 6.27 -5.06 3.77
C ALA A 84 6.06 -3.71 3.04
N CYS A 85 7.00 -3.32 2.17
CA CYS A 85 6.94 -2.05 1.44
C CYS A 85 5.96 -2.05 0.25
N ASN A 86 5.68 -3.20 -0.36
CA ASN A 86 4.92 -3.27 -1.61
C ASN A 86 3.61 -4.04 -1.52
N LEU A 87 3.48 -4.94 -0.54
CA LEU A 87 2.37 -5.85 -0.34
C LEU A 87 1.87 -5.81 1.13
N GLY A 88 2.47 -4.99 1.99
CA GLY A 88 2.10 -4.95 3.41
C GLY A 88 0.77 -4.27 3.72
N GLY A 89 0.05 -3.80 2.70
CA GLY A 89 -1.26 -3.16 2.83
C GLY A 89 -2.36 -4.18 2.53
N LEU A 90 -3.19 -4.49 3.53
CA LEU A 90 -4.29 -5.44 3.36
C LEU A 90 -5.38 -4.83 2.48
N ASP A 91 -5.63 -5.43 1.31
CA ASP A 91 -6.71 -5.05 0.41
C ASP A 91 -7.58 -6.28 0.01
N ASP A 92 -8.49 -6.11 -0.95
CA ASP A 92 -9.42 -7.16 -1.40
C ASP A 92 -8.89 -8.00 -2.58
N LYS A 93 -7.67 -7.71 -3.04
CA LYS A 93 -6.99 -8.41 -4.12
C LYS A 93 -5.88 -9.29 -3.53
N PRO A 94 -5.83 -10.57 -3.90
CA PRO A 94 -4.80 -11.47 -3.40
C PRO A 94 -3.40 -10.99 -3.86
N ASP A 95 -2.46 -10.78 -2.94
CA ASP A 95 -1.05 -10.51 -3.26
C ASP A 95 -0.44 -11.64 -4.09
N ILE A 96 -0.82 -12.88 -3.79
CA ILE A 96 -0.47 -14.06 -4.57
C ILE A 96 -1.75 -14.86 -4.85
N THR A 97 -2.09 -15.04 -6.13
CA THR A 97 -3.24 -15.85 -6.52
C THR A 97 -3.01 -17.33 -6.20
N VAL A 98 -4.08 -18.14 -6.23
CA VAL A 98 -4.00 -19.61 -6.09
C VAL A 98 -3.06 -20.23 -7.13
N ASP A 99 -2.94 -19.62 -8.30
CA ASP A 99 -2.04 -20.05 -9.39
C ASP A 99 -0.60 -19.56 -9.22
N GLY A 100 -0.30 -18.83 -8.14
CA GLY A 100 1.03 -18.31 -7.84
C GLY A 100 1.42 -17.03 -8.59
N VAL A 101 0.45 -16.33 -9.18
CA VAL A 101 0.68 -15.02 -9.82
C VAL A 101 0.74 -13.95 -8.73
N VAL A 102 1.82 -13.18 -8.72
CA VAL A 102 1.97 -12.06 -7.79
C VAL A 102 1.23 -10.84 -8.34
N ASN A 103 0.23 -10.37 -7.60
CA ASN A 103 -0.38 -9.08 -7.82
C ASN A 103 0.35 -8.03 -6.99
N TYR A 104 0.16 -6.78 -7.39
CA TYR A 104 0.77 -5.67 -6.69
C TYR A 104 -0.30 -4.65 -6.39
N THR A 105 -0.44 -4.28 -5.13
CA THR A 105 -1.19 -3.09 -4.75
C THR A 105 -0.51 -1.85 -5.38
N GLU A 106 -1.32 -0.93 -5.89
CA GLU A 106 -0.80 0.30 -6.51
C GLU A 106 -0.07 1.19 -5.49
N TYR A 107 -0.47 1.11 -4.22
CA TYR A 107 0.07 1.90 -3.13
C TYR A 107 -0.15 1.22 -1.77
N VAL A 108 0.93 0.99 -1.03
CA VAL A 108 0.88 0.64 0.40
C VAL A 108 1.05 1.90 1.24
N ASP A 109 0.16 2.12 2.20
CA ASP A 109 0.23 3.26 3.12
C ASP A 109 1.26 3.05 4.24
N CYS A 110 2.54 3.10 3.88
CA CYS A 110 3.64 2.99 4.82
C CYS A 110 3.79 4.27 5.66
N ARG A 111 3.92 4.11 6.98
CA ARG A 111 4.16 5.21 7.94
C ARG A 111 5.43 6.04 7.68
N LEU A 112 6.37 5.51 6.91
CA LEU A 112 7.62 6.20 6.57
C LEU A 112 7.50 7.07 5.32
N ARG A 113 6.33 7.12 4.66
CA ARG A 113 6.15 8.02 3.52
C ARG A 113 6.26 9.48 3.94
N GLY A 114 6.90 10.28 3.09
CA GLY A 114 7.32 11.65 3.35
C GLY A 114 8.74 11.76 3.92
N THR A 115 9.25 10.73 4.61
CA THR A 115 10.56 10.76 5.28
C THR A 115 11.51 9.65 4.84
N CYS A 116 11.00 8.61 4.19
CA CYS A 116 11.79 7.48 3.72
C CYS A 116 12.63 7.87 2.50
N ARG A 117 13.96 7.76 2.62
CA ARG A 117 14.91 7.97 1.51
C ARG A 117 14.70 7.05 0.30
N PHE A 118 13.98 5.95 0.47
CA PHE A 118 13.67 4.96 -0.57
C PHE A 118 12.22 5.02 -1.04
N GLU A 119 11.43 6.00 -0.60
CA GLU A 119 10.09 6.20 -1.11
C GLU A 119 10.11 6.39 -2.64
N GLY A 120 9.22 5.70 -3.34
CA GLY A 120 9.13 5.74 -4.81
C GLY A 120 10.22 4.95 -5.53
N LYS A 121 11.28 4.52 -4.83
CA LYS A 121 12.36 3.66 -5.36
C LYS A 121 12.14 2.19 -4.99
N LEU A 122 11.91 1.93 -3.71
CA LEU A 122 11.60 0.59 -3.20
C LEU A 122 10.09 0.31 -3.22
N CYS A 123 9.29 1.24 -2.70
CA CYS A 123 7.84 1.13 -2.69
C CYS A 123 7.24 1.87 -3.88
N ARG A 124 6.12 1.36 -4.40
CA ARG A 124 5.39 2.00 -5.48
C ARG A 124 4.75 3.31 -5.03
N ALA A 125 4.79 4.31 -5.90
CA ALA A 125 4.03 5.54 -5.73
C ALA A 125 2.59 5.35 -6.26
N LEU A 126 1.64 6.09 -5.70
CA LEU A 126 0.23 6.01 -6.10
C LEU A 126 0.08 6.53 -7.53
N LYS A 127 -0.23 5.61 -8.46
CA LYS A 127 -0.57 5.94 -9.84
C LYS A 127 -2.04 6.33 -9.94
N VAL A 128 -2.29 7.38 -10.70
CA VAL A 128 -3.63 7.93 -10.98
C VAL A 128 -3.73 8.20 -12.49
N GLU A 129 -4.92 8.53 -12.97
CA GLU A 129 -5.24 8.57 -14.40
C GLU A 129 -4.24 9.37 -15.27
N HIS A 130 -3.81 10.53 -14.79
CA HIS A 130 -2.93 11.44 -15.53
C HIS A 130 -1.57 11.64 -14.85
N GLY A 131 -1.13 10.71 -13.99
CA GLY A 131 0.22 10.77 -13.44
C GLY A 131 0.44 9.99 -12.15
N VAL A 132 1.42 10.45 -11.37
CA VAL A 132 1.83 9.83 -10.11
C VAL A 132 1.76 10.87 -9.00
N ILE A 133 1.12 10.51 -7.89
CA ILE A 133 1.04 11.36 -6.70
C ILE A 133 2.41 11.35 -5.99
N SER A 134 2.98 12.55 -5.81
CA SER A 134 4.26 12.73 -5.11
C SER A 134 4.10 12.59 -3.59
N GLY A 135 5.20 12.46 -2.84
CA GLY A 135 5.14 12.39 -1.38
C GLY A 135 4.50 13.62 -0.73
N ALA A 136 4.81 14.83 -1.25
CA ALA A 136 4.20 16.08 -0.76
C ALA A 136 2.70 16.17 -1.10
N GLU A 137 2.32 15.77 -2.31
CA GLU A 137 0.91 15.69 -2.69
C GLU A 137 0.16 14.64 -1.87
N MET A 138 0.79 13.50 -1.56
CA MET A 138 0.22 12.46 -0.73
C MET A 138 -0.07 12.97 0.69
N ALA A 139 0.84 13.76 1.27
CA ALA A 139 0.62 14.38 2.58
C ALA A 139 -0.61 15.30 2.58
N VAL A 140 -0.78 16.11 1.52
CA VAL A 140 -1.99 16.95 1.33
C VAL A 140 -3.24 16.10 1.07
N LEU A 141 -3.13 15.03 0.27
CA LEU A 141 -4.23 14.14 -0.06
C LEU A 141 -4.82 13.46 1.18
N LYS A 142 -3.98 13.02 2.12
CA LYS A 142 -4.39 12.41 3.40
C LYS A 142 -5.15 13.35 4.32
N LEU A 143 -4.98 14.66 4.16
CA LEU A 143 -5.66 15.69 4.95
C LEU A 143 -6.75 16.41 4.14
N SER A 144 -7.08 15.92 2.95
CA SER A 144 -8.00 16.60 2.02
C SER A 144 -9.43 16.73 2.53
N ASN A 145 -9.82 16.01 3.58
CA ASN A 145 -11.09 16.19 4.30
C ASN A 145 -11.08 17.43 5.22
N LYS A 146 -9.92 17.98 5.59
CA LYS A 146 -9.79 19.15 6.49
C LYS A 146 -9.83 20.48 5.73
N PRO A 147 -10.12 21.61 6.39
CA PRO A 147 -9.99 22.94 5.79
C PRO A 147 -8.53 23.24 5.41
N ILE A 148 -8.31 23.99 4.33
CA ILE A 148 -6.95 24.33 3.81
C ILE A 148 -6.04 24.91 4.89
N LYS A 149 -6.58 25.77 5.76
CA LYS A 149 -5.84 26.35 6.89
C LYS A 149 -5.28 25.28 7.83
N ILE A 150 -6.11 24.29 8.18
CA ILE A 150 -5.69 23.19 9.07
C ILE A 150 -4.64 22.31 8.39
N ILE A 151 -4.79 22.04 7.08
CA ILE A 151 -3.78 21.29 6.31
C ILE A 151 -2.44 22.03 6.32
N ALA A 152 -2.46 23.34 6.08
CA ALA A 152 -1.27 24.19 6.08
C ALA A 152 -0.57 24.17 7.44
N ASP A 153 -1.34 24.30 8.53
CA ASP A 153 -0.83 24.27 9.90
C ASP A 153 -0.23 22.88 10.24
N GLU A 154 -0.91 21.78 9.90
CA GLU A 154 -0.45 20.41 10.21
C GLU A 154 0.80 20.00 9.41
N LEU A 155 0.92 20.46 8.16
CA LEU A 155 2.06 20.16 7.30
C LEU A 155 3.18 21.20 7.39
N ASN A 156 2.98 22.27 8.16
CA ASN A 156 3.90 23.41 8.28
C ASN A 156 4.31 24.00 6.91
N ILE A 157 3.32 24.26 6.06
CA ILE A 157 3.48 24.88 4.72
C ILE A 157 2.46 26.00 4.54
N SER A 158 2.61 26.84 3.51
CA SER A 158 1.64 27.91 3.24
C SER A 158 0.33 27.37 2.66
N GLN A 159 -0.77 28.13 2.86
CA GLN A 159 -2.06 27.80 2.24
C GLN A 159 -1.99 27.80 0.71
N GLU A 160 -1.14 28.66 0.14
CA GLU A 160 -0.84 28.74 -1.29
C GLU A 160 -0.17 27.45 -1.79
N THR A 161 0.76 26.88 -1.01
CA THR A 161 1.39 25.59 -1.32
C THR A 161 0.37 24.46 -1.25
N VAL A 162 -0.52 24.45 -0.23
CA VAL A 162 -1.63 23.47 -0.16
C VAL A 162 -2.54 23.58 -1.38
N LYS A 163 -2.95 24.79 -1.79
CA LYS A 163 -3.79 25.01 -2.98
C LYS A 163 -3.10 24.52 -4.26
N SER A 164 -1.79 24.74 -4.37
CA SER A 164 -0.98 24.30 -5.50
C SER A 164 -0.91 22.77 -5.58
N HIS A 165 -0.67 22.10 -4.45
CA HIS A 165 -0.71 20.63 -4.39
C HIS A 165 -2.10 20.09 -4.70
N LEU A 166 -3.17 20.65 -4.15
CA LEU A 166 -4.55 20.25 -4.48
C LEU A 166 -4.86 20.43 -5.97
N LYS A 167 -4.40 21.52 -6.59
CA LYS A 167 -4.54 21.71 -8.04
C LYS A 167 -3.83 20.59 -8.81
N SER A 168 -2.56 20.30 -8.47
CA SER A 168 -1.82 19.22 -9.13
C SER A 168 -2.45 17.84 -8.93
N ILE A 169 -2.97 17.55 -7.72
CA ILE A 169 -3.70 16.31 -7.44
C ILE A 169 -4.94 16.20 -8.33
N LYS A 170 -5.72 17.27 -8.45
CA LYS A 170 -6.89 17.32 -9.33
C LYS A 170 -6.51 17.08 -10.79
N ASP A 171 -5.48 17.76 -11.28
CA ASP A 171 -4.99 17.59 -12.65
C ASP A 171 -4.53 16.14 -12.92
N LYS A 172 -3.88 15.48 -11.94
CA LYS A 172 -3.42 14.10 -12.05
C LYS A 172 -4.54 13.06 -11.90
N THR A 173 -5.59 13.38 -11.14
CA THR A 173 -6.70 12.46 -10.86
C THR A 173 -7.89 12.66 -11.80
N GLY A 174 -7.96 13.77 -12.54
CA GLY A 174 -9.11 14.16 -13.35
C GLY A 174 -10.29 14.68 -12.53
N LEU A 175 -10.12 14.89 -11.21
CA LEU A 175 -11.22 15.26 -10.31
C LEU A 175 -11.46 16.79 -10.30
N PRO A 176 -12.72 17.26 -10.32
CA PRO A 176 -13.07 18.67 -10.47
C PRO A 176 -12.79 19.51 -9.22
N ASP A 177 -12.99 18.94 -8.03
CA ASP A 177 -12.92 19.68 -6.77
C ASP A 177 -12.32 18.90 -5.59
N LYS A 178 -12.09 19.63 -4.49
CA LYS A 178 -11.48 19.10 -3.25
C LYS A 178 -12.37 18.05 -2.57
N THR A 179 -13.69 18.15 -2.69
CA THR A 179 -14.63 17.20 -2.09
C THR A 179 -14.51 15.86 -2.79
N GLU A 180 -14.46 15.85 -4.12
CA GLU A 180 -14.22 14.63 -4.89
C GLU A 180 -12.83 14.03 -4.61
N VAL A 181 -11.81 14.86 -4.45
CA VAL A 181 -10.47 14.41 -4.01
C VAL A 181 -10.52 13.75 -2.63
N ALA A 182 -11.28 14.29 -1.68
CA ALA A 182 -11.45 13.69 -0.36
C ALA A 182 -12.22 12.37 -0.41
N ILE A 183 -13.27 12.27 -1.25
CA ILE A 183 -13.99 11.02 -1.50
C ILE A 183 -13.07 9.97 -2.13
N PHE A 184 -12.24 10.37 -3.10
CA PHE A 184 -11.23 9.50 -3.70
C PHE A 184 -10.25 8.98 -2.65
N ALA A 185 -9.73 9.86 -1.78
CA ALA A 185 -8.80 9.49 -0.72
C ALA A 185 -9.45 8.50 0.27
N TYR A 186 -10.72 8.72 0.62
CA TYR A 186 -11.50 7.80 1.46
C TYR A 186 -11.68 6.42 0.79
N LYS A 187 -12.05 6.39 -0.50
CA LYS A 187 -12.20 5.13 -1.26
C LYS A 187 -10.90 4.34 -1.38
N LYS A 188 -9.75 5.04 -1.39
CA LYS A 188 -8.42 4.43 -1.38
C LYS A 188 -7.90 4.12 0.04
N ALA A 189 -8.75 4.26 1.06
CA ALA A 189 -8.41 4.06 2.48
C ALA A 189 -7.22 4.91 2.98
N LEU A 190 -6.98 6.07 2.35
CA LEU A 190 -5.91 7.01 2.73
C LEU A 190 -6.34 7.93 3.89
N ILE A 191 -7.64 7.99 4.16
CA ILE A 191 -8.25 8.78 5.24
C ILE A 191 -9.24 7.87 5.96
N THR A 192 -9.17 7.86 7.28
CA THR A 192 -10.16 7.23 8.17
C THR A 192 -11.00 8.33 8.85
N GLN A 193 -12.29 8.04 9.10
CA GLN A 193 -13.20 8.97 9.79
C GLN A 193 -12.81 9.15 11.25
#